data_AF-A0A3D6DNB0-F1
#
_entry.id   AF-A0A3D6DNB0-F1
#
_cell.length_a   1.000
_cell.length_b   1.000
_cell.length_c   1.000
_cell.angle_alpha   90.00
_cell.angle_beta   90.00
_cell.angle_gamma   90.00
#
_symmetry.space_group_name_H-M   'P 1'
#
loop_
_entity.id
_entity.type
_entity.pdbx_description
1 polymer ?
#
loop_
_entity_poly.entity_id
_entity_poly.type
_entity_poly.pdbx_seq_one_letter_code
_entity_poly.pdbx_strand_id
1 'polypeptide(L)' 'MYRYDRTDQQLIDERVKQYRGQIARHLAGELSEDELRPLRLQNGLYIQRHGPMLRIAIPYG' A
#
# COMPACT_ATOMS: atom_id res chain seq x y z
N MET A 1 -21.74 -2.44 -10.16
CA MET A 1 -20.42 -1.80 -10.16
C MET A 1 -20.43 -0.50 -9.37
N TYR A 2 -19.63 -0.44 -8.30
CA TYR A 2 -19.42 0.75 -7.48
C TYR A 2 -18.74 1.86 -8.29
N ARG A 3 -19.21 3.11 -8.18
CA ARG A 3 -18.62 4.26 -8.86
C ARG A 3 -17.96 5.14 -7.80
N TYR A 4 -16.65 5.27 -7.89
CA TYR A 4 -15.87 6.17 -7.04
C TYR A 4 -16.43 7.59 -7.12
N ASP A 5 -16.70 8.16 -5.95
CA ASP A 5 -17.00 9.58 -5.84
C ASP A 5 -15.74 10.38 -5.47
N ARG A 6 -15.91 11.70 -5.30
CA ARG A 6 -14.80 12.59 -4.97
C ARG A 6 -14.20 12.29 -3.59
N THR A 7 -15.03 11.86 -2.64
CA THR A 7 -14.60 11.52 -1.28
C THR A 7 -13.73 10.27 -1.31
N ASP A 8 -14.16 9.25 -2.06
CA ASP A 8 -13.38 8.02 -2.22
C ASP A 8 -12.02 8.30 -2.86
N GLN A 9 -12.00 9.15 -3.91
CA GLN A 9 -10.75 9.51 -4.58
C GLN A 9 -9.80 10.25 -3.62
N GLN A 10 -10.32 11.20 -2.83
CA GLN A 10 -9.53 11.91 -1.84
C GLN A 10 -8.94 10.96 -0.79
N LEU A 11 -9.73 10.00 -0.29
CA LEU A 11 -9.26 9.00 0.66
C LEU A 11 -8.13 8.13 0.07
N ILE A 12 -8.23 7.76 -1.21
CA ILE A 12 -7.18 7.00 -1.90
C ILE A 12 -5.91 7.85 -2.02
N ASP A 13 -6.02 9.10 -2.46
CA ASP A 13 -4.88 9.99 -2.65
C ASP A 13 -4.12 10.23 -1.34
N GLU A 14 -4.84 10.41 -0.22
CA GLU A 14 -4.27 10.55 1.11
C GLU A 14 -3.50 9.29 1.54
N ARG A 15 -4.08 8.10 1.34
CA ARG A 15 -3.41 6.83 1.62
C ARG A 15 -2.16 6.63 0.76
N VAL A 16 -2.22 6.98 -0.53
CA VAL A 16 -1.06 6.93 -1.44
C VAL A 16 0.04 7.86 -0.94
N LYS A 17 -0.29 9.09 -0.56
CA LYS A 17 0.67 10.06 -0.01
C LYS A 17 1.33 9.54 1.27
N GLN A 18 0.54 8.98 2.18
CA GLN A 18 1.05 8.39 3.42
C GLN A 18 2.01 7.23 3.14
N TYR A 19 1.60 6.25 2.33
CA TYR A 19 2.40 5.06 2.06
C TYR A 19 3.69 5.39 1.30
N ARG A 20 3.65 6.35 0.37
CA ARG A 20 4.84 6.89 -0.31
C ARG A 20 5.86 7.44 0.70
N GLY A 21 5.42 8.18 1.70
CA GLY A 21 6.30 8.71 2.76
C GLY A 21 6.95 7.61 3.59
N GLN A 22 6.20 6.55 3.92
CA GLN A 22 6.73 5.39 4.65
C GLN A 22 7.81 4.65 3.85
N ILE A 23 7.59 4.47 2.54
CA ILE A 23 8.59 3.88 1.64
C ILE A 23 9.83 4.77 1.51
N ALA A 24 9.66 6.09 1.36
CA ALA A 24 10.80 7.01 1.29
C ALA A 24 11.68 6.94 2.55
N ARG A 25 11.07 6.90 3.73
CA ARG A 25 11.79 6.73 5.01
C ARG A 25 12.50 5.39 5.10
N HIS A 26 11.89 4.31 4.61
CA HIS A 26 12.54 3.01 4.55
C HIS A 26 13.78 3.03 3.64
N LEU A 27 13.67 3.64 2.46
CA LEU A 27 14.79 3.81 1.54
C LEU A 27 15.90 4.69 2.12
N ALA A 28 15.56 5.65 2.96
CA ALA A 28 16.51 6.48 3.71
C ALA A 28 17.14 5.77 4.93
N GLY A 29 16.69 4.56 5.27
CA GLY A 29 17.13 3.83 6.46
C GLY A 29 16.50 4.30 7.78
N GLU A 30 15.55 5.23 7.73
CA GLU A 30 14.84 5.81 8.88
C GLU A 30 13.62 4.98 9.33
N LEU A 31 13.32 3.90 8.62
CA LEU A 31 12.27 2.95 8.91
C LEU A 31 12.79 1.55 8.59
N SER A 32 12.93 0.70 9.60
CA SER A 32 13.45 -0.66 9.41
C SER A 32 12.49 -1.54 8.61
N GLU A 33 12.99 -2.67 8.09
CA GLU A 33 12.15 -3.63 7.36
C GLU A 33 11.06 -4.24 8.26
N ASP A 34 11.36 -4.48 9.54
CA ASP A 34 10.39 -5.01 10.50
C ASP A 34 9.28 -4.01 10.81
N GLU A 35 9.59 -2.72 10.88
CA GLU A 35 8.60 -1.64 11.04
C GLU A 35 7.79 -1.40 9.76
N LEU A 36 8.42 -1.53 8.59
CA LEU A 36 7.72 -1.41 7.30
C LEU A 36 6.79 -2.61 7.06
N ARG A 37 7.11 -3.80 7.58
CA ARG A 37 6.34 -5.04 7.36
C ARG A 37 4.83 -4.87 7.63
N PRO A 38 4.34 -4.44 8.80
CA PRO A 38 2.91 -4.25 9.01
C PRO A 38 2.31 -3.19 8.08
N LEU A 39 3.03 -2.10 7.79
CA LEU A 39 2.55 -1.01 6.93
C LEU A 39 2.36 -1.45 5.48
N ARG A 40 3.30 -2.21 4.92
CA ARG A 40 3.16 -2.75 3.57
C ARG A 40 2.03 -3.78 3.48
N LEU A 41 1.84 -4.60 4.51
CA LEU A 41 0.79 -5.62 4.53
C LEU A 41 -0.61 -5.00 4.59
N GLN A 42 -0.80 -3.92 5.36
CA GLN A 42 -2.04 -3.16 5.41
C GLN A 42 -2.38 -2.50 4.06
N ASN A 43 -1.37 -2.01 3.33
CA ASN A 43 -1.52 -1.49 1.96
C ASN A 43 -1.55 -2.58 0.89
N GLY A 44 -1.46 -3.83 1.32
CA GLY A 44 -1.58 -5.01 0.51
C GLY A 44 -0.34 -5.42 -0.28
N LEU A 45 0.80 -4.76 -0.08
CA LEU A 45 2.06 -5.12 -0.70
C LEU A 45 2.69 -6.33 0.03
N TYR A 46 2.68 -7.46 -0.66
CA TYR A 46 3.41 -8.66 -0.24
C TYR A 46 4.71 -8.81 -1.03
N ILE A 47 5.79 -9.05 -0.31
CA ILE A 47 7.05 -9.52 -0.90
C ILE A 47 7.04 -11.03 -0.81
N GLN A 48 7.04 -11.69 -1.96
CA GLN A 48 7.12 -13.14 -2.02
C GLN A 48 8.58 -13.58 -2.08
N ARG A 49 8.93 -14.54 -1.22
CA ARG A 49 10.32 -14.99 -1.07
C ARG A 49 10.67 -16.17 -1.98
N HIS A 50 9.69 -16.92 -2.48
CA HIS A 50 9.89 -18.24 -3.11
C HIS A 50 9.07 -18.54 -4.38
N GLY A 51 8.44 -17.56 -5.03
CA GLY A 51 7.63 -17.80 -6.24
C GLY A 51 7.00 -16.52 -6.79
N PRO A 52 6.07 -16.61 -7.78
CA PRO A 52 5.29 -15.48 -8.28
C PRO A 52 3.92 -15.33 -7.59
N MET A 53 3.51 -14.09 -7.29
CA MET A 53 2.25 -13.72 -6.61
C MET A 53 1.65 -12.55 -7.36
N LEU A 54 0.41 -12.73 -7.81
CA LEU A 54 -0.40 -11.68 -8.39
C LEU A 54 -1.49 -11.31 -7.38
N ARG A 55 -1.34 -10.17 -6.71
CA ARG A 55 -2.40 -9.59 -5.87
C ARG A 55 -3.04 -8.43 -6.60
N ILE A 56 -4.31 -8.54 -6.92
CA ILE A 56 -5.12 -7.47 -7.52
C ILE A 56 -6.19 -7.10 -6.51
N ALA A 57 -6.19 -5.85 -6.07
CA ALA A 57 -7.32 -5.31 -5.31
C ALA A 57 -8.43 -4.97 -6.31
N ILE A 58 -9.46 -5.83 -6.37
CA ILE A 58 -10.65 -5.58 -7.18
C ILE A 58 -11.75 -5.04 -6.25
N PRO A 59 -12.31 -3.84 -6.50
CA PRO A 59 -13.51 -3.42 -5.79
C PRO A 59 -14.64 -4.40 -6.13
N TYR A 60 -15.28 -4.97 -5.11
CA TYR A 60 -16.48 -5.78 -5.31
C TYR A 60 -17.53 -4.92 -6.03
N GLY A 61 -17.96 -5.37 -7.21
CA GLY A 61 -18.87 -4.62 -8.07
C GLY A 61 -19.68 -5.51 -8.98
#